data_AF-A0A852GGS0-F1
#
_entry.id   AF-A0A852GGS0-F1
#
_cell.length_a   1.000
_cell.length_b   1.000
_cell.length_c   1.000
_cell.angle_alpha   90.00
_cell.angle_beta   90.00
_cell.angle_gamma   90.00
#
_symmetry.space_group_name_H-M   'P 1'
#
loop_
_entity.id
_entity.type
_entity.pdbx_description
1 polymer ?
#
loop_
_entity_poly.entity_id
_entity_poly.type
_entity_poly.pdbx_seq_one_letter_code
_entity_poly.pdbx_strand_id
1 'polypeptide(L)'
;PLHKSLDPSNFEHLITPLVTIGHIAMLAPDQFAAPLKSLVATFIVKDLLMNDRLPGKKTTKLWVPDEEVSPETLVKIQAIKMMVRWLLGMKNNHSKSGTSTLRLLTTILHSDGDLTEQGKISKPDMSRLRLAAGNAIVKLAQEPCYHEIITLEQYQLCALAIN
;
A
#
# COMPACT_ATOMS: atom_id res chain seq x y z
N PRO A 1 -0.62 -21.16 8.76
CA PRO A 1 -1.09 -20.00 7.97
C PRO A 1 -0.06 -18.86 7.97
N LEU A 2 0.25 -18.31 6.80
CA LEU A 2 1.32 -17.32 6.54
C LEU A 2 1.31 -16.08 7.45
N HIS A 3 0.18 -15.74 8.07
CA HIS A 3 0.05 -14.58 8.96
C HIS A 3 0.58 -14.80 10.38
N LYS A 4 0.86 -16.04 10.83
CA LYS A 4 1.25 -16.29 12.24
C LYS A 4 2.58 -15.65 12.65
N SER A 5 3.44 -15.32 11.69
CA SER A 5 4.71 -14.60 11.92
C SER A 5 4.62 -13.11 11.63
N LEU A 6 3.46 -12.61 11.18
CA LEU A 6 3.25 -11.20 10.87
C LEU A 6 2.57 -10.55 12.07
N ASP A 7 3.39 -10.01 12.96
CA ASP A 7 2.93 -9.32 14.16
C ASP A 7 2.91 -7.80 13.91
N PRO A 8 1.74 -7.14 13.96
CA PRO A 8 1.64 -5.71 13.75
C PRO A 8 2.23 -4.87 14.90
N SER A 9 2.69 -5.51 15.98
CA SER A 9 3.41 -4.84 17.07
C SER A 9 4.91 -4.67 16.80
N ASN A 10 5.47 -5.38 15.81
CA ASN A 10 6.91 -5.36 15.54
C ASN A 10 7.25 -4.95 14.10
N PHE A 11 7.22 -3.64 13.84
CA PHE A 11 7.36 -3.06 12.50
C PHE A 11 8.68 -3.40 11.80
N GLU A 12 9.81 -3.37 12.50
CA GLU A 12 11.13 -3.62 11.90
C GLU A 12 11.23 -5.03 11.30
N HIS A 13 10.57 -5.99 11.93
CA HIS A 13 10.55 -7.38 11.48
C HIS A 13 9.53 -7.66 10.37
N LEU A 14 8.70 -6.69 9.96
CA LEU A 14 7.71 -6.87 8.91
C LEU A 14 8.24 -6.55 7.50
N ILE A 15 9.32 -5.77 7.38
CA ILE A 15 9.84 -5.32 6.08
C ILE A 15 10.24 -6.51 5.19
N THR A 16 11.17 -7.34 5.66
CA THR A 16 11.69 -8.48 4.89
C THR A 16 10.58 -9.50 4.55
N PRO A 17 9.72 -9.93 5.48
CA PRO A 17 8.59 -10.80 5.16
C PRO A 17 7.65 -10.23 4.09
N LEU A 18 7.29 -8.94 4.17
CA LEU A 18 6.41 -8.31 3.18
C LEU A 18 7.04 -8.30 1.77
N VAL A 19 8.34 -8.04 1.68
CA VAL A 19 9.07 -8.09 0.41
C VAL A 19 9.05 -9.52 -0.15
N THR A 20 9.45 -10.51 0.66
CA THR A 20 9.49 -11.92 0.26
C THR A 20 8.11 -12.41 -0.19
N ILE A 21 7.06 -12.15 0.61
CA ILE A 21 5.69 -12.54 0.28
C ILE A 21 5.23 -11.85 -1.01
N GLY A 22 5.58 -10.57 -1.22
CA GLY A 22 5.24 -9.87 -2.45
C GLY A 22 5.85 -10.52 -3.69
N HIS A 23 7.11 -10.93 -3.62
CA HIS A 23 7.75 -11.63 -4.73
C HIS A 23 7.17 -13.04 -4.94
N ILE A 24 6.85 -13.78 -3.87
CA ILE A 24 6.14 -15.05 -3.97
C ILE A 24 4.76 -14.86 -4.63
N ALA A 25 4.02 -13.83 -4.23
CA ALA A 25 2.70 -13.52 -4.78
C ALA A 25 2.74 -13.20 -6.28
N MET A 26 3.83 -12.60 -6.75
CA MET A 26 4.04 -12.28 -8.16
C MET A 26 4.44 -13.51 -8.99
N LEU A 27 5.26 -14.40 -8.43
CA LEU A 27 5.86 -15.54 -9.14
C LEU A 27 5.02 -16.83 -9.04
N ALA A 28 4.25 -16.99 -7.96
CA ALA A 28 3.43 -18.17 -7.68
C ALA A 28 2.00 -17.76 -7.26
N PRO A 29 1.26 -16.98 -8.08
CA PRO A 29 -0.05 -16.41 -7.72
C PRO A 29 -1.09 -17.50 -7.41
N ASP A 30 -1.13 -18.58 -8.18
CA ASP A 30 -2.14 -19.63 -8.06
C ASP A 30 -1.91 -20.53 -6.85
N GLN A 31 -0.63 -20.83 -6.52
CA GLN A 31 -0.26 -21.68 -5.41
C GLN A 31 -0.67 -21.08 -4.05
N PHE A 32 -0.76 -19.75 -3.96
CA PHE A 32 -1.06 -19.03 -2.74
C PHE A 32 -2.27 -18.10 -2.84
N ALA A 33 -3.14 -18.28 -3.84
CA ALA A 33 -4.25 -17.37 -4.15
C ALA A 33 -5.16 -17.08 -2.92
N ALA A 34 -5.64 -18.13 -2.25
CA ALA A 34 -6.52 -17.98 -1.09
C ALA A 34 -5.80 -17.39 0.14
N PRO A 35 -4.62 -17.88 0.56
CA PRO A 35 -3.85 -17.26 1.64
C PRO A 35 -3.51 -15.79 1.41
N LEU A 36 -3.11 -15.41 0.18
CA LEU A 36 -2.76 -14.02 -0.16
C LEU A 36 -3.96 -13.10 -0.14
N LYS A 37 -5.10 -13.54 -0.70
CA LYS A 37 -6.34 -12.77 -0.64
C LYS A 37 -6.78 -12.50 0.80
N SER A 38 -6.70 -13.52 1.66
CA SER A 38 -6.99 -13.35 3.09
C SER A 38 -5.99 -12.43 3.77
N LEU A 39 -4.68 -12.60 3.53
CA LEU A 39 -3.62 -11.76 4.09
C LEU A 39 -3.81 -10.28 3.75
N VAL A 40 -4.12 -9.97 2.50
CA VAL A 40 -4.35 -8.59 2.07
C VAL A 40 -5.55 -7.99 2.79
N ALA A 41 -6.67 -8.71 2.85
CA ALA A 41 -7.88 -8.18 3.47
C ALA A 41 -7.74 -7.99 4.99
N THR A 42 -7.21 -8.99 5.70
CA THR A 42 -7.19 -8.97 7.17
C THR A 42 -5.97 -8.24 7.72
N PHE A 43 -4.78 -8.57 7.24
CA PHE A 43 -3.56 -8.03 7.82
C PHE A 43 -3.18 -6.69 7.16
N ILE A 44 -3.07 -6.64 5.83
CA ILE A 44 -2.54 -5.46 5.15
C ILE A 44 -3.51 -4.29 5.24
N VAL A 45 -4.77 -4.49 4.85
CA VAL A 45 -5.74 -3.39 4.85
C VAL A 45 -6.20 -3.09 6.27
N LYS A 46 -6.83 -4.06 6.93
CA LYS A 46 -7.48 -3.82 8.22
C LYS A 46 -6.49 -3.61 9.36
N ASP A 47 -5.51 -4.50 9.54
CA ASP A 47 -4.64 -4.42 10.72
C ASP A 47 -3.47 -3.44 10.52
N LEU A 48 -2.94 -3.27 9.32
CA LEU A 48 -1.77 -2.43 9.09
C LEU A 48 -2.13 -1.02 8.57
N LEU A 49 -2.75 -0.90 7.39
CA LEU A 49 -2.95 0.40 6.74
C LEU A 49 -3.97 1.28 7.47
N MET A 50 -5.05 0.69 8.00
CA MET A 50 -6.14 1.39 8.69
C MET A 50 -5.85 1.69 10.18
N ASN A 51 -4.60 1.57 10.63
CA ASN A 51 -4.20 1.89 12.00
C ASN A 51 -2.94 2.76 12.00
N ASP A 52 -2.86 3.67 12.97
CA ASP A 52 -1.68 4.49 13.24
C ASP A 52 -1.26 4.27 14.70
N ARG A 53 -0.29 3.38 14.90
CA ARG A 53 0.18 2.97 16.23
C ARG A 53 1.28 3.87 16.75
N LEU A 54 2.12 4.39 15.84
CA LEU A 54 3.22 5.29 16.15
C LEU A 54 2.86 6.70 15.67
N PRO A 55 2.44 7.60 16.58
CA PRO A 55 2.19 8.98 16.19
C PRO A 55 3.48 9.63 15.68
N GLY A 56 3.38 10.27 14.52
CA GLY A 56 4.49 10.95 13.89
C GLY A 56 4.93 12.19 14.67
N LYS A 57 6.23 12.53 14.57
CA LYS A 57 6.75 13.77 15.15
C LYS A 57 6.14 14.98 14.43
N LYS A 58 5.63 15.95 15.20
CA LYS A 58 5.12 17.21 14.65
C LYS A 58 6.27 17.98 14.01
N THR A 59 6.12 18.34 12.75
CA THR A 59 7.13 19.09 11.98
C THR A 59 6.44 19.90 10.88
N THR A 60 7.07 21.01 10.49
CA THR A 60 6.66 21.81 9.32
C THR A 60 7.27 21.30 8.02
N LYS A 61 8.30 20.45 8.10
CA LYS A 61 8.92 19.83 6.93
C LYS A 61 7.92 18.92 6.21
N LEU A 62 7.93 18.95 4.88
CA LEU A 62 7.16 18.02 4.03
C LEU A 62 7.95 16.77 3.65
N TRP A 63 9.26 16.77 3.88
CA TRP A 63 10.13 15.64 3.55
C TRP A 63 11.26 15.53 4.57
N VAL A 64 11.68 14.29 4.83
CA VAL A 64 12.81 13.95 5.70
C VAL A 64 13.63 12.81 5.06
N PRO A 65 14.92 12.66 5.40
CA PRO A 65 15.73 11.51 5.02
C PRO A 65 15.09 10.18 5.43
N ASP A 66 15.49 9.09 4.78
CA ASP A 66 14.90 7.75 4.98
C ASP A 66 15.04 7.27 6.43
N GLU A 67 16.11 7.69 7.11
CA GLU A 67 16.43 7.35 8.50
C GLU A 67 15.49 8.03 9.52
N GLU A 68 14.81 9.10 9.11
CA GLU A 68 13.89 9.88 9.95
C GLU A 68 12.41 9.51 9.70
N VAL A 69 12.12 8.68 8.69
CA VAL A 69 10.77 8.18 8.40
C VAL A 69 10.35 7.21 9.49
N SER A 70 9.07 7.28 9.90
CA SER A 70 8.60 6.36 10.95
C SER A 70 8.66 4.90 10.47
N PRO A 71 9.06 3.95 11.35
CA PRO A 71 9.10 2.52 10.98
C PRO A 71 7.76 2.00 10.47
N GLU A 72 6.65 2.44 11.06
CA GLU A 72 5.30 2.11 10.61
C GLU A 72 5.05 2.57 9.16
N THR A 73 5.49 3.77 8.79
CA THR A 73 5.36 4.28 7.42
C THR A 73 6.18 3.46 6.43
N LEU A 74 7.42 3.08 6.79
CA LEU A 74 8.24 2.20 5.95
C LEU A 74 7.54 0.85 5.69
N VAL A 75 6.91 0.28 6.73
CA VAL A 75 6.13 -0.96 6.61
C VAL A 75 4.90 -0.77 5.73
N LYS A 76 4.14 0.33 5.91
CA LYS A 76 2.98 0.66 5.06
C LYS A 76 3.37 0.80 3.58
N ILE A 77 4.51 1.43 3.28
CA ILE A 77 5.04 1.53 1.91
C ILE A 77 5.35 0.15 1.33
N GLN A 78 5.98 -0.73 2.10
CA GLN A 78 6.26 -2.11 1.64
C GLN A 78 4.99 -2.92 1.46
N ALA A 79 3.98 -2.72 2.30
CA ALA A 79 2.68 -3.35 2.16
C ALA A 79 1.95 -2.91 0.88
N ILE A 80 2.03 -1.62 0.51
CA ILE A 80 1.52 -1.11 -0.77
C ILE A 80 2.25 -1.80 -1.94
N LYS A 81 3.58 -1.86 -1.91
CA LYS A 81 4.37 -2.57 -2.94
C LYS A 81 4.03 -4.06 -3.01
N MET A 82 3.74 -4.70 -1.87
CA MET A 82 3.33 -6.10 -1.80
C MET A 82 1.98 -6.31 -2.50
N MET A 83 0.98 -5.46 -2.24
CA MET A 83 -0.31 -5.50 -2.94
C MET A 83 -0.17 -5.35 -4.45
N VAL A 84 0.70 -4.43 -4.92
CA VAL A 84 0.96 -4.27 -6.36
C VAL A 84 1.55 -5.54 -6.96
N ARG A 85 2.57 -6.13 -6.33
CA ARG A 85 3.17 -7.38 -6.82
C ARG A 85 2.19 -8.55 -6.84
N TRP A 86 1.30 -8.63 -5.84
CA TRP A 86 0.22 -9.62 -5.81
C TRP A 86 -0.74 -9.47 -6.99
N LEU A 87 -1.19 -8.24 -7.29
CA LEU A 87 -2.02 -7.97 -8.46
C LEU A 87 -1.28 -8.29 -9.77
N LEU A 88 -0.03 -7.85 -9.91
CA LEU A 88 0.78 -8.16 -11.10
C LEU A 88 1.05 -9.66 -11.29
N GLY A 89 1.00 -10.46 -10.23
CA GLY A 89 0.98 -11.92 -10.33
C GLY A 89 -0.34 -12.46 -10.84
N MET A 90 -1.47 -11.95 -10.34
CA MET A 90 -2.80 -12.39 -10.75
C MET A 90 -3.14 -12.05 -12.21
N LYS A 91 -2.74 -10.87 -12.69
CA LYS A 91 -3.01 -10.36 -14.06
C LYS A 91 -4.47 -10.47 -14.51
N ASN A 92 -5.39 -10.34 -13.56
CA ASN A 92 -6.82 -10.33 -13.82
C ASN A 92 -7.56 -9.54 -12.73
N ASN A 93 -8.82 -9.20 -13.01
CA ASN A 93 -9.70 -8.53 -12.07
C ASN A 93 -11.05 -9.26 -11.89
N HIS A 94 -11.12 -10.57 -12.11
CA HIS A 94 -12.38 -11.33 -12.01
C HIS A 94 -13.01 -11.24 -10.61
N SER A 95 -12.18 -11.23 -9.56
CA SER A 95 -12.64 -11.13 -8.17
C SER A 95 -12.77 -9.70 -7.65
N LYS A 96 -12.69 -8.67 -8.50
CA LYS A 96 -12.70 -7.24 -8.14
C LYS A 96 -11.58 -6.83 -7.15
N SER A 97 -10.52 -7.63 -7.06
CA SER A 97 -9.37 -7.34 -6.18
C SER A 97 -8.64 -6.08 -6.64
N GLY A 98 -8.39 -5.94 -7.94
CA GLY A 98 -7.76 -4.75 -8.52
C GLY A 98 -8.58 -3.49 -8.28
N THR A 99 -9.90 -3.55 -8.52
CA THR A 99 -10.81 -2.43 -8.25
C THR A 99 -10.78 -2.00 -6.78
N SER A 100 -10.73 -2.96 -5.84
CA SER A 100 -10.69 -2.66 -4.41
C SER A 100 -9.37 -2.02 -3.99
N THR A 101 -8.24 -2.50 -4.51
CA THR A 101 -6.92 -1.91 -4.26
C THR A 101 -6.80 -0.52 -4.87
N LEU A 102 -7.26 -0.30 -6.11
CA LEU A 102 -7.24 1.03 -6.73
C LEU A 102 -8.07 2.04 -5.94
N ARG A 103 -9.25 1.66 -5.45
CA ARG A 103 -10.05 2.52 -4.57
C ARG A 103 -9.28 2.89 -3.30
N LEU A 104 -8.64 1.92 -2.66
CA LEU A 104 -7.82 2.17 -1.47
C LEU A 104 -6.66 3.14 -1.75
N LEU A 105 -5.91 2.93 -2.83
CA LEU A 105 -4.81 3.83 -3.23
C LEU A 105 -5.30 5.24 -3.54
N THR A 106 -6.46 5.36 -4.18
CA THR A 106 -7.11 6.63 -4.47
C THR A 106 -7.53 7.33 -3.18
N THR A 107 -8.06 6.62 -2.19
CA THR A 107 -8.39 7.18 -0.87
C THR A 107 -7.16 7.75 -0.18
N ILE A 108 -6.00 7.07 -0.24
CA ILE A 108 -4.74 7.60 0.31
C ILE A 108 -4.37 8.94 -0.34
N LEU A 109 -4.56 9.08 -1.66
CA LEU A 109 -4.30 10.35 -2.35
C LEU A 109 -5.32 11.43 -1.96
N HIS A 110 -6.60 11.06 -1.83
CA HIS A 110 -7.67 11.99 -1.48
C HIS A 110 -7.55 12.53 -0.05
N SER A 111 -7.11 11.71 0.90
CA SER A 111 -6.95 12.09 2.31
C SER A 111 -5.57 12.69 2.64
N ASP A 112 -4.89 13.22 1.62
CA ASP A 112 -3.53 13.77 1.70
C ASP A 112 -2.49 12.81 2.34
N GLY A 113 -2.70 11.50 2.25
CA GLY A 113 -1.81 10.48 2.82
C GLY A 113 -2.21 10.00 4.22
N ASP A 114 -3.19 10.63 4.87
CA ASP A 114 -3.74 10.18 6.16
C ASP A 114 -4.98 9.31 5.93
N LEU A 115 -4.78 8.00 5.78
CA LEU A 115 -5.88 7.07 5.50
C LEU A 115 -6.89 6.95 6.66
N THR A 116 -6.49 7.24 7.90
CA THR A 116 -7.38 7.16 9.07
C THR A 116 -8.06 8.48 9.39
N GLU A 117 -7.58 9.60 8.82
CA GLU A 117 -8.01 10.97 9.06
C GLU A 117 -7.95 11.38 10.55
N GLN A 118 -7.09 10.70 11.33
CA GLN A 118 -6.93 10.97 12.77
C GLN A 118 -5.88 12.04 13.07
N GLY A 119 -5.13 12.52 12.07
CA GLY A 119 -4.07 13.51 12.24
C GLY A 119 -2.87 12.99 13.04
N LYS A 120 -2.68 11.67 13.08
CA LYS A 120 -1.60 11.00 13.83
C LYS A 120 -0.32 10.83 13.01
N ILE A 121 -0.43 10.81 11.68
CA ILE A 121 0.70 10.63 10.77
C ILE A 121 1.44 11.97 10.60
N SER A 122 2.78 11.94 10.54
CA SER A 122 3.56 13.16 10.31
C SER A 122 3.43 13.67 8.88
N LYS A 123 3.65 14.97 8.64
CA LYS A 123 3.63 15.55 7.28
C LYS A 123 4.61 14.88 6.29
N PRO A 124 5.85 14.56 6.69
CA PRO A 124 6.76 13.80 5.84
C PRO A 124 6.25 12.39 5.53
N ASP A 125 5.71 11.69 6.52
CA ASP A 125 5.18 10.33 6.33
C ASP A 125 3.96 10.33 5.39
N MET A 126 3.05 11.29 5.54
CA MET A 126 1.93 11.51 4.63
C MET A 126 2.41 11.72 3.19
N SER A 127 3.44 12.56 3.01
CA SER A 127 4.05 12.80 1.68
C SER A 127 4.64 11.52 1.08
N ARG A 128 5.27 10.66 1.89
CA ARG A 128 5.77 9.34 1.46
C ARG A 128 4.65 8.39 1.07
N LEU A 129 3.54 8.38 1.81
CA LEU A 129 2.38 7.54 1.51
C LEU A 129 1.67 7.97 0.22
N ARG A 130 1.51 9.28 -0.01
CA ARG A 130 1.00 9.79 -1.29
C ARG A 130 1.87 9.36 -2.47
N LEU A 131 3.19 9.52 -2.34
CA LEU A 131 4.13 9.07 -3.37
C LEU A 131 4.04 7.55 -3.60
N ALA A 132 3.91 6.75 -2.53
CA ALA A 132 3.76 5.30 -2.65
C ALA A 132 2.45 4.91 -3.37
N ALA A 133 1.34 5.58 -3.06
CA ALA A 133 0.05 5.35 -3.70
C ALA A 133 0.06 5.75 -5.19
N GLY A 134 0.60 6.94 -5.52
CA GLY A 134 0.74 7.39 -6.90
C GLY A 134 1.61 6.44 -7.73
N ASN A 135 2.77 6.05 -7.21
CA ASN A 135 3.65 5.07 -7.87
C ASN A 135 2.96 3.71 -8.07
N ALA A 136 2.14 3.28 -7.11
CA ALA A 136 1.39 2.03 -7.22
C ALA A 136 0.34 2.08 -8.34
N ILE A 137 -0.41 3.18 -8.45
CA ILE A 137 -1.39 3.37 -9.53
C ILE A 137 -0.70 3.39 -10.90
N VAL A 138 0.38 4.16 -11.05
CA VAL A 138 1.16 4.23 -12.31
C VAL A 138 1.72 2.85 -12.68
N LYS A 139 2.17 2.07 -11.68
CA LYS A 139 2.70 0.73 -11.94
C LYS A 139 1.62 -0.24 -12.39
N LEU A 140 0.42 -0.18 -11.81
CA LEU A 140 -0.73 -0.99 -12.22
C LEU A 140 -1.26 -0.56 -13.60
N ALA A 141 -1.22 0.73 -13.93
CA ALA A 141 -1.64 1.25 -15.23
C ALA A 141 -0.80 0.73 -16.41
N GLN A 142 0.39 0.16 -16.16
CA GLN A 142 1.23 -0.48 -17.17
C GLN A 142 0.76 -1.89 -17.54
N GLU A 143 -0.12 -2.51 -16.75
CA GLU A 143 -0.68 -3.83 -17.01
C GLU A 143 -2.10 -3.70 -17.61
N PRO A 144 -2.38 -4.24 -18.81
CA PRO A 144 -3.63 -4.00 -19.52
C PRO A 144 -4.91 -4.25 -18.71
N CYS A 145 -4.98 -5.36 -17.96
CA CYS A 145 -6.16 -5.70 -17.17
C CYS A 145 -6.46 -4.71 -16.04
N TYR A 146 -5.45 -3.95 -15.59
CA TYR A 146 -5.61 -2.92 -14.56
C TYR A 146 -5.76 -1.53 -15.15
N HIS A 147 -5.13 -1.26 -16.30
CA HIS A 147 -5.36 -0.06 -17.08
C HIS A 147 -6.86 0.15 -17.38
N GLU A 148 -7.56 -0.90 -17.83
CA GLU A 148 -8.98 -0.84 -18.21
C GLU A 148 -9.93 -0.48 -17.07
N ILE A 149 -9.53 -0.72 -15.81
CA ILE A 149 -10.39 -0.48 -14.64
C ILE A 149 -10.05 0.79 -13.88
N ILE A 150 -8.97 1.49 -14.24
CA ILE A 150 -8.63 2.79 -13.68
C ILE A 150 -9.59 3.82 -14.28
N THR A 151 -10.37 4.49 -13.44
CA THR A 151 -11.29 5.52 -13.91
C THR A 151 -10.55 6.81 -14.23
N LEU A 152 -11.16 7.66 -15.07
CA LEU A 152 -10.61 8.98 -15.39
C LEU A 152 -10.37 9.82 -14.13
N GLU A 153 -11.30 9.78 -13.17
CA GLU A 153 -11.19 10.49 -11.89
C GLU A 153 -9.96 10.01 -11.08
N GLN A 154 -9.76 8.69 -10.98
CA GLN A 154 -8.60 8.12 -10.31
C GLN A 154 -7.29 8.51 -10.99
N TYR A 155 -7.27 8.49 -12.33
CA TYR A 155 -6.12 8.91 -13.12
C TYR A 155 -5.80 10.39 -12.93
N GLN A 156 -6.81 11.26 -13.00
CA GLN A 156 -6.65 12.71 -12.78
C GLN A 156 -6.13 13.02 -11.38
N LEU A 157 -6.68 12.37 -10.34
CA LEU A 157 -6.19 12.53 -8.98
C LEU A 157 -4.73 12.08 -8.86
N CYS A 158 -4.37 10.95 -9.48
CA CYS A 158 -2.98 10.48 -9.51
C CYS A 158 -2.05 11.45 -10.25
N ALA A 159 -2.52 12.09 -11.33
CA ALA A 159 -1.74 13.05 -12.10
C ALA A 159 -1.42 14.32 -11.29
N LEU A 160 -2.30 14.71 -10.36
CA LEU A 160 -2.05 15.84 -9.45
C LEU A 160 -0.87 15.60 -8.50
N ALA A 161 -0.42 14.35 -8.31
CA ALA A 161 0.75 14.05 -7.48
C ALA A 161 2.09 14.54 -8.09
N ILE A 162 2.09 15.01 -9.35
CA ILE A 162 3.27 15.56 -10.04
C ILE A 162 3.36 17.10 -9.88
N ASN A 163 2.26 17.78 -9.53
CA ASN A 163 2.21 19.24 -9.34
C ASN A 163 2.72 19.66 -7.95
#